data_AF-A0A8C5S9U2-F1
#
_entry.id   AF-A0A8C5S9U2-F1
#
_cell.length_a   1.000
_cell.length_b   1.000
_cell.length_c   1.000
_cell.angle_alpha   90.00
_cell.angle_beta   90.00
_cell.angle_gamma   90.00
#
_symmetry.space_group_name_H-M   'P 1'
#
loop_
_entity.id
_entity.type
_entity.pdbx_description
1 polymer ?
#
loop_
_entity_poly.entity_id
_entity_poly.type
_entity_poly.pdbx_seq_one_letter_code
_entity_poly.pdbx_strand_id
1 'polypeptide(L)'
;MGTTLDVKIKRANKVYHCGEVLTGVVVITSKDSIQHQGISLTMEGSVNLQLSAKSVGVFEAFCNSVKPIQLINSTVEMVKSGKLPSGKTEIPFEFPLQVKGSKILYETYHGVFVNIQVRTDDSL
;
A
#
# COMPACT_ATOMS: atom_id res chain seq x y z
N MET A 1 -5.86 -16.27 -19.94
CA MET A 1 -6.35 -14.87 -19.97
C MET A 1 -5.94 -14.25 -18.64
N GLY A 2 -5.21 -13.14 -18.64
CA GLY A 2 -4.71 -12.54 -17.40
C GLY A 2 -4.88 -11.04 -17.44
N THR A 3 -5.58 -10.50 -16.45
CA THR A 3 -5.60 -9.08 -16.14
C THR A 3 -4.31 -8.75 -15.39
N THR A 4 -3.53 -7.80 -15.86
CA THR A 4 -2.36 -7.31 -15.14
C THR A 4 -2.67 -5.99 -14.46
N LEU A 5 -2.10 -5.79 -13.28
CA LEU A 5 -2.32 -4.61 -12.47
C LEU A 5 -0.97 -4.10 -11.99
N ASP A 6 -0.62 -2.89 -12.41
CA ASP A 6 0.66 -2.24 -12.14
C ASP A 6 0.42 -0.91 -11.45
N VAL A 7 1.26 -0.57 -10.47
CA VAL A 7 1.17 0.73 -9.79
C VAL A 7 2.45 1.50 -9.96
N LYS A 8 2.30 2.71 -10.49
CA LYS A 8 3.41 3.60 -10.81
C LYS A 8 3.35 4.83 -9.92
N ILE A 9 4.35 4.99 -9.06
CA ILE A 9 4.50 6.18 -8.22
C ILE A 9 5.18 7.28 -9.03
N LYS A 10 4.65 8.51 -8.99
CA LYS A 10 5.19 9.65 -9.74
C LYS A 10 6.63 9.99 -9.36
N ARG A 11 7.01 9.80 -8.09
CA ARG A 11 8.37 9.99 -7.59
C ARG A 11 8.84 8.78 -6.77
N ALA A 12 9.09 7.66 -7.45
CA ALA A 12 9.49 6.40 -6.81
C ALA A 12 10.75 6.49 -5.93
N ASN A 13 11.70 7.39 -6.26
CA ASN A 13 12.95 7.58 -5.53
C ASN A 13 12.89 8.69 -4.46
N LYS A 14 11.72 9.31 -4.26
CA LYS A 14 11.57 10.37 -3.27
C LYS A 14 11.31 9.74 -1.89
N VAL A 15 12.03 10.22 -0.88
CA VAL A 15 11.65 10.01 0.52
C VAL A 15 10.46 10.92 0.81
N TYR A 16 9.35 10.32 1.23
CA TYR A 16 8.13 11.05 1.56
C TYR A 16 8.00 11.27 3.06
N HIS A 17 7.52 12.45 3.46
CA HIS A 17 7.32 12.83 4.86
C HIS A 17 5.84 12.94 5.24
N CYS A 18 5.58 12.99 6.55
CA CYS A 18 4.23 13.25 7.07
C CYS A 18 3.67 14.56 6.48
N GLY A 19 2.41 14.54 6.06
CA GLY A 19 1.74 15.70 5.46
C GLY A 19 1.99 15.85 3.95
N GLU A 20 2.86 15.05 3.36
CA GLU A 20 3.03 15.02 1.91
C GLU A 20 1.97 14.16 1.22
N VAL A 21 1.78 14.38 -0.08
CA VAL A 21 0.86 13.60 -0.91
C VAL A 21 1.65 12.68 -1.84
N LEU A 22 1.38 11.39 -1.73
CA LEU A 22 1.90 10.38 -2.63
C LEU A 22 0.96 10.28 -3.83
N THR A 23 1.49 10.52 -5.02
CA THR A 23 0.72 10.55 -6.27
C THR A 23 1.24 9.51 -7.23
N GLY A 24 0.35 8.92 -8.01
CA GLY A 24 0.69 7.87 -8.96
C GLY A 24 -0.47 7.50 -9.88
N VAL A 25 -0.27 6.42 -10.61
CA VAL A 25 -1.27 5.86 -11.53
C VAL A 25 -1.33 4.35 -11.33
N VAL A 26 -2.54 3.81 -11.18
CA VAL A 26 -2.82 2.38 -11.28
C VAL A 26 -3.11 2.08 -12.75
N VAL A 27 -2.36 1.15 -13.31
CA VAL A 27 -2.49 0.71 -14.69
C VAL A 27 -3.08 -0.70 -14.69
N ILE A 28 -4.27 -0.83 -15.26
CA ILE A 28 -4.97 -2.10 -15.40
C ILE A 28 -4.96 -2.46 -16.87
N THR A 29 -4.37 -3.60 -17.21
CA THR A 29 -4.36 -4.10 -18.59
C THR A 29 -5.15 -5.39 -18.66
N SER A 30 -6.17 -5.41 -19.51
CA SER A 30 -7.00 -6.58 -19.77
C SER A 30 -7.19 -6.80 -21.26
N LYS A 31 -7.31 -8.07 -21.67
CA LYS A 31 -7.68 -8.41 -23.06
C LYS A 31 -9.18 -8.26 -23.31
N ASP A 32 -9.98 -8.48 -22.27
CA ASP A 32 -11.44 -8.44 -22.32
C ASP A 32 -11.99 -7.37 -21.38
N SER A 33 -13.25 -6.99 -21.57
CA SER A 33 -13.90 -6.06 -20.65
C SER A 33 -14.23 -6.76 -19.32
N ILE A 34 -13.88 -6.15 -18.19
CA ILE A 34 -14.03 -6.75 -16.86
C ILE A 34 -15.12 -6.01 -16.09
N GLN A 35 -16.10 -6.74 -15.54
CA GLN A 35 -16.96 -6.19 -14.50
C GLN A 35 -16.25 -6.24 -13.15
N HIS A 36 -16.34 -5.16 -12.38
CA HIS A 36 -15.75 -5.06 -11.05
C HIS A 36 -16.75 -4.43 -10.08
N GLN A 37 -16.68 -4.81 -8.81
CA GLN A 37 -17.52 -4.24 -7.75
C GLN A 37 -16.91 -3.00 -7.08
N GLY A 38 -15.90 -2.42 -7.72
CA GLY A 38 -15.16 -1.28 -7.22
C GLY A 38 -13.66 -1.54 -7.25
N ILE A 39 -12.88 -0.48 -7.22
CA ILE A 39 -11.42 -0.51 -7.19
C ILE A 39 -11.00 0.40 -6.07
N SER A 40 -10.35 -0.18 -5.08
CA SER A 40 -9.86 0.53 -3.91
C SER A 40 -8.35 0.38 -3.83
N LEU A 41 -7.69 1.43 -3.36
CA LEU A 41 -6.27 1.42 -3.04
C LEU A 41 -6.12 1.56 -1.53
N THR A 42 -5.43 0.59 -0.94
CA THR A 42 -5.05 0.65 0.47
C THR A 42 -3.57 1.01 0.57
N MET A 43 -3.25 1.93 1.46
CA MET A 43 -1.88 2.27 1.84
C MET A 43 -1.67 1.78 3.26
N GLU A 44 -0.69 0.89 3.41
CA GLU A 44 -0.26 0.40 4.71
C GLU A 44 1.19 0.80 4.93
N GLY A 45 1.49 1.29 6.12
CA GLY A 45 2.86 1.55 6.56
C GLY A 45 3.03 0.95 7.94
N SER A 46 3.99 0.07 8.12
CA SER A 46 4.30 -0.54 9.41
C SER A 46 5.78 -0.39 9.72
N VAL A 47 6.11 -0.30 11.01
CA VAL A 47 7.48 -0.33 11.50
C VAL A 47 7.69 -1.58 12.35
N ASN A 48 8.82 -2.22 12.13
CA ASN A 48 9.27 -3.38 12.91
C ASN A 48 10.50 -2.99 13.73
N LEU A 49 10.54 -3.44 14.99
CA LEU A 49 11.70 -3.28 15.85
C LEU A 49 12.59 -4.52 15.71
N GLN A 50 13.78 -4.37 15.13
CA GLN A 50 14.81 -5.41 15.07
C GLN A 50 16.04 -4.98 15.87
N LEU A 51 16.54 -5.83 16.76
CA LEU A 51 17.82 -5.60 17.46
C LEU A 51 19.00 -6.15 16.64
N SER A 52 20.14 -5.47 16.73
CA SER A 52 21.40 -5.99 16.21
C SER A 52 21.92 -7.10 17.11
N ALA A 53 22.33 -8.23 16.51
CA ALA A 53 22.79 -9.45 17.17
C ALA A 53 24.11 -9.32 17.99
N LYS A 54 24.54 -8.10 18.33
CA LYS A 54 25.78 -7.84 19.09
C LYS A 54 25.63 -7.91 20.62
N SER A 55 24.42 -8.10 21.15
CA SER A 55 24.19 -8.33 22.58
C SER A 55 23.18 -9.46 22.78
N VAL A 56 23.69 -10.69 22.86
CA VAL A 56 22.91 -11.90 23.10
C VAL A 56 22.54 -11.98 24.60
N GLY A 57 21.25 -12.08 24.89
CA GLY A 57 20.74 -12.32 26.25
C GLY A 57 19.33 -11.78 26.48
N VAL A 58 18.36 -12.69 26.60
CA VAL A 58 16.97 -12.52 27.08
C VAL A 58 16.05 -11.55 26.29
N PHE A 59 16.56 -10.51 25.62
CA PHE A 59 15.79 -9.52 24.86
C PHE A 59 15.37 -9.98 23.45
N GLU A 60 15.97 -11.06 22.93
CA GLU A 60 15.70 -11.61 21.58
C GLU A 60 14.33 -12.31 21.49
N ALA A 61 13.86 -12.89 22.60
CA ALA A 61 12.54 -13.54 22.67
C ALA A 61 11.38 -12.53 22.73
N PHE A 62 11.60 -11.34 23.30
CA PHE A 62 10.58 -10.31 23.38
C PHE A 62 10.38 -9.58 22.05
N CYS A 63 11.47 -9.27 21.33
CA CYS A 63 11.38 -8.51 20.06
C CYS A 63 10.80 -9.31 18.90
N ASN A 64 11.03 -10.63 18.85
CA ASN A 64 10.34 -11.51 17.89
C ASN A 64 8.83 -11.66 18.15
N SER A 65 8.35 -11.22 19.33
CA SER A 65 6.92 -11.20 19.68
C SER A 65 6.26 -9.83 19.44
N VAL A 66 7.04 -8.78 19.18
CA VAL A 66 6.49 -7.44 18.96
C VAL A 66 5.86 -7.38 17.58
N LYS A 67 4.53 -7.29 17.56
CA LYS A 67 3.76 -7.15 16.32
C LYS A 67 4.18 -5.87 15.58
N PRO A 68 4.27 -5.90 14.24
CA PRO A 68 4.51 -4.70 13.44
C PRO A 68 3.58 -3.57 13.88
N ILE A 69 4.15 -2.41 14.21
CA ILE A 69 3.34 -1.27 14.62
C ILE A 69 2.85 -0.59 13.35
N GLN A 70 1.55 -0.65 13.10
CA GLN A 70 0.94 0.07 11.98
C GLN A 70 0.99 1.58 12.24
N LEU A 71 1.66 2.29 11.34
CA LEU A 71 1.83 3.75 11.32
C LEU A 71 0.80 4.40 10.40
N ILE A 72 0.55 3.77 9.23
CA ILE A 72 -0.39 4.24 8.21
C ILE A 72 -1.32 3.09 7.87
N ASN A 73 -2.62 3.38 7.88
CA ASN A 73 -3.66 2.53 7.33
C ASN A 73 -4.77 3.41 6.80
N SER A 74 -4.85 3.51 5.49
CA SER A 74 -5.92 4.27 4.84
C SER A 74 -6.30 3.56 3.55
N THR A 75 -7.57 3.64 3.20
CA THR A 75 -8.13 3.06 1.99
C THR A 75 -8.87 4.17 1.25
N VAL A 76 -8.62 4.30 -0.04
CA VAL A 76 -9.33 5.21 -0.93
C VAL A 76 -10.04 4.40 -2.01
N GLU A 77 -11.33 4.66 -2.19
CA GLU A 77 -12.06 4.15 -3.35
C GLU A 77 -11.67 4.99 -4.57
N MET A 78 -11.10 4.34 -5.58
CA MET A 78 -10.67 5.00 -6.81
C MET A 78 -11.77 4.95 -7.87
N VAL A 79 -12.46 3.82 -7.98
CA VAL A 79 -13.52 3.60 -8.97
C VAL A 79 -14.65 2.85 -8.30
N LYS A 80 -15.89 3.32 -8.50
CA LYS A 80 -17.10 2.62 -8.05
C LYS A 80 -17.29 1.32 -8.85
N SER A 81 -18.25 0.50 -8.45
CA SER A 81 -18.64 -0.66 -9.25
C SER A 81 -18.97 -0.28 -10.69
N GLY A 82 -18.53 -1.11 -11.63
CA GLY A 82 -18.60 -0.77 -13.04
C GLY A 82 -17.96 -1.80 -13.94
N LYS A 83 -17.69 -1.37 -15.17
CA LYS A 83 -17.08 -2.20 -16.20
C LYS A 83 -15.84 -1.49 -16.73
N LEU A 84 -14.70 -2.14 -16.64
CA LEU A 84 -13.47 -1.71 -17.28
C LEU A 84 -13.47 -2.15 -18.76
N PRO A 85 -13.09 -1.27 -19.70
CA PRO A 85 -12.94 -1.64 -21.10
C PRO A 85 -11.77 -2.60 -21.30
N SER A 86 -11.78 -3.32 -22.42
CA SER A 86 -10.60 -4.04 -22.88
C SER A 86 -9.49 -3.05 -23.25
N GLY A 87 -8.24 -3.49 -23.10
CA GLY A 87 -7.05 -2.67 -23.30
C GLY A 87 -6.48 -2.19 -21.97
N LYS A 88 -5.94 -0.97 -21.99
CA LYS A 88 -5.21 -0.37 -20.87
C LYS A 88 -6.04 0.75 -20.25
N THR A 89 -6.35 0.61 -18.97
CA THR A 89 -6.99 1.65 -18.16
C THR A 89 -5.98 2.23 -17.18
N GLU A 90 -5.90 3.56 -17.11
CA GLU A 90 -5.03 4.27 -16.18
C GLU A 90 -5.87 5.10 -15.22
N ILE A 91 -5.75 4.81 -13.92
CA ILE A 91 -6.50 5.46 -12.85
C ILE A 91 -5.52 6.25 -12.00
N PRO A 92 -5.52 7.60 -12.09
CA PRO A 92 -4.66 8.42 -11.26
C PRO A 92 -5.13 8.37 -9.80
N PHE A 93 -4.18 8.49 -8.87
CA PHE A 93 -4.50 8.58 -7.46
C PHE A 93 -3.60 9.53 -6.71
N GLU A 94 -4.15 10.02 -5.61
CA GLU A 94 -3.48 10.87 -4.66
C GLU A 94 -3.77 10.34 -3.26
N PHE A 95 -2.71 10.14 -2.49
CA PHE A 95 -2.77 9.51 -1.19
C PHE A 95 -2.07 10.41 -0.17
N PRO A 96 -2.81 11.13 0.69
CA PRO A 96 -2.20 11.98 1.71
C PRO A 96 -1.53 11.09 2.77
N LEU A 97 -0.24 11.28 2.99
CA LEU A 97 0.54 10.57 4.00
C LEU A 97 0.30 11.19 5.37
N GLN A 98 -0.83 10.85 5.95
CA GLN A 98 -1.19 11.22 7.31
C GLN A 98 -0.95 10.03 8.25
N VAL A 99 -0.15 10.26 9.28
CA VAL A 99 0.04 9.29 10.35
C VAL A 99 -1.15 9.35 11.28
N LYS A 100 -1.70 8.19 11.66
CA LYS A 100 -2.77 8.14 12.66
C LYS A 100 -2.20 8.30 14.07
N GLY A 101 -2.70 9.30 14.80
CA GLY A 101 -2.39 9.55 16.21
C GLY A 101 -1.09 10.33 16.45
N SER A 102 -0.57 10.30 17.68
CA SER A 102 0.68 10.97 18.10
C SER A 102 1.94 10.19 17.67
N LYS A 103 1.90 9.50 16.54
CA LYS A 103 3.01 8.67 16.05
C LYS A 103 3.83 9.47 15.05
N ILE A 104 5.15 9.39 15.18
CA ILE A 104 6.11 10.04 14.28
C ILE A 104 6.49 9.05 13.17
N LEU A 105 6.58 9.51 11.92
CA LEU A 105 7.23 8.75 10.85
C LEU A 105 8.73 8.77 11.12
N TYR A 106 9.24 7.70 11.72
CA TYR A 106 10.68 7.52 11.85
C TYR A 106 11.25 7.12 10.49
N GLU A 107 12.39 7.68 10.12
CA GLU A 107 13.18 7.23 8.98
C GLU A 107 13.73 5.83 9.28
N THR A 108 12.96 4.79 8.97
CA THR A 108 13.51 3.43 8.94
C THR A 108 14.06 3.12 7.56
N TYR A 109 15.33 2.73 7.54
CA TYR A 109 15.97 2.07 6.42
C TYR A 109 15.07 0.91 5.97
N HIS A 110 14.70 0.90 4.68
CA HIS A 110 13.72 0.02 4.02
C HIS A 110 12.23 0.42 4.12
N GLY A 111 11.86 1.54 3.49
CA GLY A 111 10.72 1.64 2.57
C GLY A 111 9.28 1.47 3.07
N VAL A 112 8.37 2.33 2.61
CA VAL A 112 6.91 2.16 2.77
C VAL A 112 6.45 0.98 1.89
N PHE A 113 5.86 -0.05 2.49
CA PHE A 113 5.28 -1.19 1.77
C PHE A 113 3.84 -0.89 1.35
N VAL A 114 3.62 -0.48 0.10
CA VAL A 114 2.27 -0.30 -0.45
C VAL A 114 1.65 -1.67 -0.74
N ASN A 115 0.70 -2.12 0.08
CA ASN A 115 -0.08 -3.33 -0.17
C ASN A 115 -1.40 -2.99 -0.85
N ILE A 116 -1.58 -3.47 -2.08
CA ILE A 116 -2.77 -3.20 -2.89
C ILE A 116 -3.60 -4.47 -2.93
N GLN A 117 -4.66 -4.49 -2.13
CA GLN A 117 -5.59 -5.61 -2.07
C GLN A 117 -6.84 -5.28 -2.87
N VAL A 118 -6.97 -5.90 -4.05
CA VAL A 118 -8.23 -5.88 -4.81
C VAL A 118 -9.10 -7.00 -4.26
N ARG A 119 -10.21 -6.67 -3.61
CA ARG A 119 -11.27 -7.64 -3.32
C ARG A 119 -12.23 -7.68 -4.51
N THR A 120 -12.21 -8.79 -5.24
CA THR A 120 -13.35 -9.25 -6.03
C THR A 120 -14.07 -10.28 -5.18
N ASP A 121 -15.19 -9.89 -4.56
CA ASP A 121 -16.07 -10.86 -3.91
C ASP A 121 -16.79 -11.63 -5.03
N ASP A 122 -16.31 -12.85 -5.29
CA ASP A 122 -16.97 -13.80 -6.19
C ASP A 122 -18.09 -14.46 -5.37
N SER A 123 -19.18 -13.72 -5.19
CA SER A 123 -20.40 -14.21 -4.56
C SER A 123 -21.06 -15.21 -5.51
N LEU A 124 -20.94 -16.49 -5.15
CA LEU A 124 -21.60 -17.64 -5.77
C LEU A 124 -22.96 -17.90 -5.11
#